data_AF-A0A3D1WKZ2-F1
#
_entry.id   AF-A0A3D1WKZ2-F1
#
_cell.length_a   1.000
_cell.length_b   1.000
_cell.length_c   1.000
_cell.angle_alpha   90.00
_cell.angle_beta   90.00
_cell.angle_gamma   90.00
#
_symmetry.space_group_name_H-M   'P 1'
#
loop_
_entity.id
_entity.type
_entity.pdbx_description
1 polymer ?
#
loop_
_entity_poly.entity_id
_entity_poly.type
_entity_poly.pdbx_seq_one_letter_code
_entity_poly.pdbx_strand_id
1 'polypeptide(L)'
;MPRLLKAETDQRLVVSQRALTAAFGMLSIPKPVGYEPESTDGAIEIGLIGIAADLAISACLYEVLGKSGILRKDSGFYLSAPEALDSFRATLGLKIPRLAALTYGVSNPSAHLKRLDEACSNFSIIFTARACAVHGGAGISGDVAFVAGKAVADFLLALAESAKWKPYLKQVPSIPALPKERTLIAQELAAMLLSGDKSKAGASITGMYLVLPELTESEPDWLKTLQRVQVTPRAQDISVLIKSLSRASVGEMFKVGKGAKATAVTIVDKSANPEALPIYIEGMKKKFDTLSDAWSGYVGTANGELDKGILSLPPIDSIYRFAAIGIDNIGLPEDETKAGLSAHSLWPFVASALDYSGTKGPLFFLIRFLKTNEIGQLIKQLNKASAHSNKLKKSLGEYNPLLQAVANAKPPAASSLLAKTLAASTTAREKRRHSLVDKLSLRMKSAAGQQKLAYKALVAEAQGADSLAGVMDSLRKETVNIDSNKFPALRLVIDAANEKEDLAALWAVLADNSLQAVSTNARKAIMEIDYSYFGPQVSA
;
A
#
# COMPACT_ATOMS: atom_id res chain seq x y z
N MET A 1 -18.62 -18.08 -0.87
CA MET A 1 -17.28 -18.27 -0.27
C MET A 1 -16.44 -17.04 -0.57
N PRO A 2 -15.70 -16.48 0.40
CA PRO A 2 -14.75 -15.40 0.09
C PRO A 2 -13.70 -15.88 -0.91
N ARG A 3 -13.24 -14.99 -1.79
CA ARG A 3 -12.10 -15.25 -2.68
C ARG A 3 -10.89 -15.63 -1.80
N LEU A 4 -10.19 -16.69 -2.20
CA LEU A 4 -8.94 -17.13 -1.57
C LEU A 4 -7.93 -15.97 -1.54
N LEU A 5 -7.00 -15.98 -0.58
CA LEU A 5 -5.88 -15.03 -0.59
C LEU A 5 -5.09 -15.21 -1.89
N LYS A 6 -4.43 -14.14 -2.36
CA LYS A 6 -3.52 -14.26 -3.50
C LYS A 6 -2.43 -15.28 -3.16
N ALA A 7 -1.95 -16.04 -4.15
CA ALA A 7 -0.94 -17.08 -3.92
C ALA A 7 0.33 -16.52 -3.27
N GLU A 8 0.74 -15.33 -3.71
CA GLU A 8 1.86 -14.59 -3.15
C GLU A 8 1.61 -14.06 -1.72
N THR A 9 0.35 -13.76 -1.36
CA THR A 9 -0.03 -13.46 0.03
C THR A 9 0.13 -14.71 0.90
N ASP A 10 -0.42 -15.84 0.44
CA ASP A 10 -0.35 -17.13 1.15
C ASP A 10 1.11 -17.58 1.36
N GLN A 11 1.93 -17.53 0.32
CA GLN A 11 3.36 -17.84 0.40
C GLN A 11 4.07 -17.04 1.51
N ARG A 12 3.79 -15.73 1.61
CA ARG A 12 4.37 -14.87 2.66
C ARG A 12 3.88 -15.26 4.05
N LEU A 13 2.59 -15.58 4.20
CA LEU A 13 2.04 -16.04 5.47
C LEU A 13 2.62 -17.39 5.91
N VAL A 14 2.83 -18.32 4.97
CA VAL A 14 3.45 -19.63 5.25
C VAL A 14 4.88 -19.42 5.74
N VAL A 15 5.67 -18.59 5.06
CA VAL A 15 7.05 -18.33 5.47
C VAL A 15 7.09 -17.54 6.79
N SER A 16 6.19 -16.58 6.99
CA SER A 16 6.05 -15.83 8.25
C SER A 16 5.80 -16.77 9.44
N GLN A 17 4.81 -17.66 9.34
CA GLN A 17 4.50 -18.65 10.37
C GLN A 17 5.69 -19.58 10.61
N ARG A 18 6.33 -20.09 9.56
CA ARG A 18 7.51 -20.98 9.68
C ARG A 18 8.70 -20.30 10.34
N ALA A 19 8.98 -19.05 9.99
CA ALA A 19 10.06 -18.27 10.59
C ALA A 19 9.80 -18.07 12.09
N LEU A 20 8.56 -17.75 12.46
CA LEU A 20 8.17 -17.60 13.86
C LEU A 20 8.23 -18.92 14.63
N THR A 21 7.76 -20.02 14.04
CA THR A 21 7.87 -21.37 14.64
C THR A 21 9.34 -21.78 14.84
N ALA A 22 10.20 -21.53 13.85
CA ALA A 22 11.63 -21.82 13.95
C ALA A 22 12.29 -21.01 15.08
N ALA A 23 11.97 -19.71 15.18
CA ALA A 23 12.46 -18.87 16.26
C ALA A 23 12.05 -19.40 17.65
N PHE A 24 10.78 -19.73 17.85
CA PHE A 24 10.33 -20.32 19.13
C PHE A 24 10.96 -21.69 19.40
N GLY A 25 11.15 -22.51 18.37
CA GLY A 25 11.86 -23.78 18.48
C GLY A 25 13.28 -23.60 19.00
N MET A 26 14.02 -22.63 18.46
CA MET A 26 15.38 -22.29 18.89
C MET A 26 15.43 -21.72 20.31
N LEU A 27 14.51 -20.82 20.66
CA LEU A 27 14.37 -20.30 22.02
C LEU A 27 14.08 -21.38 23.06
N SER A 28 13.53 -22.52 22.64
CA SER A 28 13.18 -23.64 23.51
C SER A 28 14.29 -24.68 23.66
N ILE A 29 15.44 -24.51 22.98
CA ILE A 29 16.56 -25.45 23.07
C ILE A 29 17.28 -25.26 24.43
N PRO A 30 17.41 -26.32 25.25
CA PRO A 30 18.14 -26.23 26.51
C PRO A 30 19.60 -25.84 26.27
N LYS A 31 20.12 -24.93 27.09
CA LYS A 31 21.53 -24.55 27.07
C LYS A 31 22.37 -25.57 27.86
N PRO A 32 23.65 -25.80 27.49
CA PRO A 32 24.54 -26.68 28.24
C PRO A 32 24.72 -26.25 29.70
N VAL A 33 25.01 -27.21 30.58
CA VAL A 33 25.40 -26.91 31.97
C VAL A 33 26.70 -26.12 31.97
N GLY A 34 26.69 -24.92 32.57
CA GLY A 34 27.84 -24.00 32.58
C GLY A 34 27.86 -23.00 31.41
N TYR A 35 26.76 -22.87 30.67
CA TYR A 35 26.63 -21.86 29.62
C TYR A 35 26.75 -20.43 30.17
N GLU A 36 27.60 -19.63 29.53
CA GLU A 36 27.71 -18.19 29.78
C GLU A 36 27.01 -17.40 28.65
N PRO A 37 26.18 -16.40 28.97
CA PRO A 37 25.52 -15.58 27.95
C PRO A 37 26.49 -14.74 27.11
N GLU A 38 26.36 -14.81 25.79
CA GLU A 38 27.17 -14.05 24.84
C GLU A 38 26.36 -12.92 24.20
N SER A 39 27.05 -11.90 23.66
CA SER A 39 26.40 -10.78 22.96
C SER A 39 25.73 -11.17 21.64
N THR A 40 26.05 -12.35 21.11
CA THR A 40 25.47 -12.94 19.90
C THR A 40 24.23 -13.78 20.19
N ASP A 41 23.90 -14.01 21.46
CA ASP A 41 22.76 -14.83 21.85
C ASP A 41 21.43 -14.25 21.38
N GLY A 42 20.56 -15.09 20.84
CA GLY A 42 19.24 -14.64 20.38
C GLY A 42 19.29 -13.89 19.05
N ALA A 43 20.46 -13.71 18.41
CA ALA A 43 20.58 -13.02 17.13
C ALA A 43 19.81 -13.74 16.01
N ILE A 44 19.91 -15.06 15.92
CA ILE A 44 19.19 -15.83 14.90
C ILE A 44 17.67 -15.74 15.16
N GLU A 45 17.28 -15.86 16.42
CA GLU A 45 15.89 -15.85 16.87
C GLU A 45 15.23 -14.52 16.59
N ILE A 46 15.84 -13.39 16.97
CA ILE A 46 15.30 -12.06 16.67
C ILE A 46 15.34 -11.74 15.17
N GLY A 47 16.34 -12.27 14.45
CA GLY A 47 16.40 -12.21 12.99
C GLY A 47 15.19 -12.88 12.34
N LEU A 48 14.87 -14.10 12.75
CA LEU A 48 13.71 -14.87 12.28
C LEU A 48 12.38 -14.23 12.68
N ILE A 49 12.26 -13.73 13.92
CA ILE A 49 11.07 -12.98 14.38
C ILE A 49 10.85 -11.74 13.53
N GLY A 50 11.91 -11.00 13.22
CA GLY A 50 11.84 -9.83 12.35
C GLY A 50 11.43 -10.18 10.91
N ILE A 51 11.93 -11.30 10.37
CA ILE A 51 11.48 -11.81 9.06
C ILE A 51 9.99 -12.17 9.11
N ALA A 52 9.53 -12.81 10.20
CA ALA A 52 8.13 -13.17 10.37
C ALA A 52 7.23 -11.92 10.38
N ALA A 53 7.61 -10.88 11.13
CA ALA A 53 6.90 -9.60 11.18
C ALA A 53 6.83 -8.92 9.81
N ASP A 54 7.96 -8.82 9.11
CA ASP A 54 8.10 -8.18 7.80
C ASP A 54 7.24 -8.87 6.73
N LEU A 55 7.28 -10.20 6.70
CA LEU A 55 6.47 -10.98 5.77
C LEU A 55 4.97 -10.91 6.10
N ALA A 56 4.60 -10.82 7.38
CA ALA A 56 3.20 -10.68 7.78
C ALA A 56 2.59 -9.36 7.30
N ILE A 57 3.28 -8.23 7.53
CA ILE A 57 2.82 -6.91 7.03
C ILE A 57 2.87 -6.84 5.51
N SER A 58 3.89 -7.43 4.88
CA SER A 58 4.01 -7.50 3.43
C SER A 58 2.89 -8.32 2.79
N ALA A 59 2.43 -9.38 3.45
CA ALA A 59 1.26 -10.15 3.00
C ALA A 59 -0.01 -9.28 3.02
N CYS A 60 -0.24 -8.52 4.09
CA CYS A 60 -1.35 -7.57 4.17
C CYS A 60 -1.28 -6.51 3.06
N LEU A 61 -0.11 -5.90 2.86
CA LEU A 61 0.13 -4.93 1.80
C LEU A 61 -0.12 -5.52 0.42
N TYR A 62 0.40 -6.71 0.13
CA TYR A 62 0.21 -7.36 -1.15
C TYR A 62 -1.26 -7.73 -1.43
N GLU A 63 -1.98 -8.20 -0.41
CA GLU A 63 -3.40 -8.53 -0.53
C GLU A 63 -4.24 -7.28 -0.82
N VAL A 64 -3.98 -6.19 -0.10
CA VAL A 64 -4.76 -4.95 -0.19
C VAL A 64 -4.36 -4.07 -1.39
N LEU A 65 -3.06 -3.87 -1.60
CA LEU A 65 -2.51 -2.93 -2.59
C LEU A 65 -1.90 -3.60 -3.83
N GLY A 66 -1.75 -4.93 -3.85
CA GLY A 66 -1.10 -5.64 -4.95
C GLY A 66 0.42 -5.53 -4.92
N LYS A 67 1.07 -5.91 -6.02
CA LYS A 67 2.54 -5.98 -6.11
C LYS A 67 3.21 -4.63 -5.85
N SER A 68 2.59 -3.53 -6.28
CA SER A 68 3.10 -2.18 -6.00
C SER A 68 3.09 -1.80 -4.52
N GLY A 69 2.30 -2.48 -3.68
CA GLY A 69 2.24 -2.20 -2.24
C GLY A 69 3.51 -2.56 -1.48
N ILE A 70 4.37 -3.40 -2.08
CA ILE A 70 5.59 -3.92 -1.45
C ILE A 70 6.86 -3.59 -2.23
N LEU A 71 6.75 -2.79 -3.29
CA LEU A 71 7.88 -2.35 -4.11
C LEU A 71 8.03 -0.83 -4.00
N ARG A 72 9.28 -0.36 -3.91
CA ARG A 72 9.59 1.04 -4.12
C ARG A 72 9.27 1.41 -5.56
N LYS A 73 8.57 2.53 -5.72
CA LYS A 73 8.04 2.97 -7.02
C LYS A 73 9.16 3.40 -7.99
N ASP A 74 10.23 3.99 -7.46
CA ASP A 74 11.37 4.54 -8.21
C ASP A 74 12.30 3.46 -8.79
N SER A 75 12.49 2.38 -8.06
CA SER A 75 13.55 1.40 -8.31
C SER A 75 13.05 -0.01 -8.59
N GLY A 76 11.79 -0.30 -8.27
CA GLY A 76 11.21 -1.65 -8.39
C GLY A 76 11.78 -2.66 -7.40
N PHE A 77 12.66 -2.23 -6.47
CA PHE A 77 13.12 -3.06 -5.36
C PHE A 77 12.05 -3.20 -4.29
N TYR A 78 12.14 -4.24 -3.47
CA TYR A 78 11.25 -4.41 -2.32
C TYR A 78 11.42 -3.26 -1.32
N LEU A 79 10.32 -2.89 -0.66
CA LEU A 79 10.37 -2.01 0.51
C LEU A 79 11.26 -2.64 1.58
N SER A 80 12.06 -1.83 2.26
CA SER A 80 12.68 -2.24 3.51
C SER A 80 11.61 -2.43 4.59
N ALA A 81 11.91 -3.21 5.63
CA ALA A 81 10.92 -3.50 6.68
C ALA A 81 10.33 -2.24 7.35
N PRO A 82 11.11 -1.18 7.65
CA PRO A 82 10.55 0.10 8.12
C PRO A 82 9.59 0.74 7.10
N GLU A 83 9.98 0.79 5.83
CA GLU A 83 9.12 1.36 4.77
C GLU A 83 7.83 0.56 4.59
N ALA A 84 7.90 -0.78 4.71
CA ALA A 84 6.73 -1.65 4.69
C ALA A 84 5.83 -1.39 5.91
N LEU A 85 6.39 -1.13 7.10
CA LEU A 85 5.60 -0.80 8.29
C LEU A 85 4.83 0.49 8.11
N ASP A 86 5.52 1.54 7.66
CA ASP A 86 4.91 2.85 7.43
C ASP A 86 3.81 2.75 6.37
N SER A 87 4.08 2.02 5.28
CA SER A 87 3.10 1.75 4.23
C SER A 87 1.91 0.94 4.75
N PHE A 88 2.13 -0.02 5.64
CA PHE A 88 1.06 -0.82 6.25
C PHE A 88 0.17 0.04 7.15
N ARG A 89 0.75 0.85 8.04
CA ARG A 89 -0.01 1.78 8.90
C ARG A 89 -0.79 2.79 8.07
N ALA A 90 -0.18 3.36 7.03
CA ALA A 90 -0.88 4.23 6.07
C ALA A 90 -2.04 3.49 5.39
N THR A 91 -1.85 2.21 5.04
CA THR A 91 -2.86 1.34 4.42
C THR A 91 -4.06 1.11 5.34
N LEU A 92 -3.86 0.95 6.66
CA LEU A 92 -4.95 0.78 7.62
C LEU A 92 -5.87 2.01 7.69
N GLY A 93 -5.36 3.20 7.38
CA GLY A 93 -6.13 4.44 7.26
C GLY A 93 -6.83 4.65 5.92
N LEU A 94 -6.57 3.82 4.90
CA LEU A 94 -7.13 4.00 3.57
C LEU A 94 -8.61 3.66 3.50
N LYS A 95 -9.42 4.56 2.93
CA LYS A 95 -10.85 4.30 2.68
C LYS A 95 -11.05 3.70 1.29
N ILE A 96 -10.50 2.51 1.07
CA ILE A 96 -10.61 1.75 -0.19
C ILE A 96 -11.37 0.44 0.01
N PRO A 97 -12.20 -0.03 -0.96
CA PRO A 97 -12.95 -1.29 -0.85
C PRO A 97 -12.10 -2.52 -0.52
N ARG A 98 -10.88 -2.58 -1.06
CA ARG A 98 -9.97 -3.70 -0.79
C ARG A 98 -9.51 -3.81 0.66
N LEU A 99 -9.60 -2.73 1.46
CA LEU A 99 -9.26 -2.80 2.88
C LEU A 99 -10.19 -3.77 3.64
N ALA A 100 -11.40 -4.00 3.13
CA ALA A 100 -12.33 -5.00 3.65
C ALA A 100 -11.75 -6.43 3.63
N ALA A 101 -10.68 -6.69 2.85
CA ALA A 101 -9.95 -7.95 2.93
C ALA A 101 -9.42 -8.23 4.34
N LEU A 102 -9.00 -7.19 5.09
CA LEU A 102 -8.51 -7.32 6.46
C LEU A 102 -9.63 -7.44 7.49
N THR A 103 -10.85 -7.04 7.18
CA THR A 103 -11.97 -6.98 8.15
C THR A 103 -13.12 -7.92 7.80
N TYR A 104 -12.94 -8.79 6.81
CA TYR A 104 -14.02 -9.64 6.29
C TYR A 104 -14.56 -10.57 7.40
N GLY A 105 -15.87 -10.53 7.64
CA GLY A 105 -16.53 -11.34 8.68
C GLY A 105 -16.30 -10.85 10.12
N VAL A 106 -15.70 -9.67 10.31
CA VAL A 106 -15.51 -9.05 11.63
C VAL A 106 -16.64 -8.08 11.93
N SER A 107 -17.20 -8.14 13.14
CA SER A 107 -18.38 -7.36 13.55
C SER A 107 -18.13 -5.84 13.59
N ASN A 108 -16.92 -5.42 13.96
CA ASN A 108 -16.54 -4.01 14.03
C ASN A 108 -15.22 -3.77 13.26
N PRO A 109 -15.30 -3.46 11.95
CA PRO A 109 -14.12 -3.25 11.09
C PRO A 109 -13.18 -2.14 11.59
N SER A 110 -13.72 -1.03 12.10
CA SER A 110 -12.89 0.10 12.54
C SER A 110 -12.08 -0.24 13.79
N ALA A 111 -12.71 -0.90 14.77
CA ALA A 111 -12.00 -1.37 15.96
C ALA A 111 -10.96 -2.44 15.62
N HIS A 112 -11.27 -3.30 14.66
CA HIS A 112 -10.34 -4.33 14.19
C HIS A 112 -9.10 -3.74 13.52
N LEU A 113 -9.26 -2.75 12.63
CA LEU A 113 -8.12 -2.06 12.01
C LEU A 113 -7.26 -1.34 13.05
N LYS A 114 -7.87 -0.70 14.06
CA LYS A 114 -7.13 -0.10 15.17
C LYS A 114 -6.34 -1.15 15.96
N ARG A 115 -6.92 -2.32 16.20
CA ARG A 115 -6.23 -3.43 16.87
C ARG A 115 -5.06 -3.98 16.05
N LEU A 116 -5.17 -4.02 14.72
CA LEU A 116 -4.05 -4.40 13.84
C LEU A 116 -2.92 -3.37 13.90
N ASP A 117 -3.26 -2.08 13.96
CA ASP A 117 -2.29 -0.98 14.13
C ASP A 117 -1.57 -1.10 15.49
N GLU A 118 -2.33 -1.26 16.58
CA GLU A 118 -1.81 -1.47 17.93
C GLU A 118 -0.94 -2.73 18.04
N ALA A 119 -1.32 -3.82 17.39
CA ALA A 119 -0.57 -5.09 17.41
C ALA A 119 0.78 -5.00 16.68
N CYS A 120 0.94 -4.05 15.75
CA CYS A 120 2.21 -3.80 15.05
C CYS A 120 3.00 -2.60 15.62
N SER A 121 2.57 -2.03 16.75
CA SER A 121 3.19 -0.88 17.42
C SER A 121 4.71 -1.04 17.60
N ASN A 122 5.14 -2.22 18.06
CA ASN A 122 6.54 -2.53 18.38
C ASN A 122 7.37 -3.03 17.18
N PHE A 123 6.79 -3.15 15.98
CA PHE A 123 7.50 -3.73 14.83
C PHE A 123 8.69 -2.90 14.38
N SER A 124 8.66 -1.57 14.56
CA SER A 124 9.81 -0.69 14.24
C SER A 124 11.05 -1.06 15.07
N ILE A 125 10.85 -1.42 16.34
CA ILE A 125 11.90 -1.86 17.25
C ILE A 125 12.37 -3.27 16.88
N ILE A 126 11.44 -4.16 16.54
CA ILE A 126 11.76 -5.52 16.04
C ILE A 126 12.62 -5.44 14.77
N PHE A 127 12.29 -4.55 13.83
CA PHE A 127 13.06 -4.39 12.59
C PHE A 127 14.45 -3.81 12.84
N THR A 128 14.58 -2.90 13.81
CA THR A 128 15.87 -2.40 14.24
C THR A 128 16.72 -3.52 14.85
N ALA A 129 16.15 -4.31 15.77
CA ALA A 129 16.84 -5.45 16.39
C ALA A 129 17.22 -6.53 15.36
N ARG A 130 16.33 -6.82 14.41
CA ARG A 130 16.60 -7.71 13.27
C ARG A 130 17.78 -7.23 12.44
N ALA A 131 17.81 -5.95 12.07
CA ALA A 131 18.90 -5.40 11.26
C ALA A 131 20.25 -5.54 12.00
N CYS A 132 20.27 -5.28 13.31
CA CYS A 132 21.47 -5.43 14.14
C CYS A 132 21.92 -6.90 14.24
N ALA A 133 20.98 -7.83 14.38
CA ALA A 133 21.28 -9.25 14.41
C ALA A 133 21.80 -9.80 13.08
N VAL A 134 21.13 -9.46 11.97
CA VAL A 134 21.46 -9.99 10.63
C VAL A 134 22.75 -9.38 10.07
N HIS A 135 23.00 -8.09 10.33
CA HIS A 135 24.17 -7.40 9.79
C HIS A 135 25.36 -7.36 10.75
N GLY A 136 25.11 -7.26 12.05
CA GLY A 136 26.15 -7.12 13.08
C GLY A 136 26.35 -8.35 13.96
N GLY A 137 25.52 -9.39 13.82
CA GLY A 137 25.55 -10.55 14.72
C GLY A 137 25.09 -10.22 16.15
N ALA A 138 24.57 -9.02 16.40
CA ALA A 138 24.22 -8.56 17.73
C ALA A 138 22.85 -9.13 18.15
N GLY A 139 22.85 -9.86 19.26
CA GLY A 139 21.70 -10.58 19.76
C GLY A 139 20.94 -9.85 20.88
N ILE A 140 19.90 -10.52 21.38
CA ILE A 140 19.10 -10.10 22.53
C ILE A 140 18.84 -11.31 23.42
N SER A 141 18.65 -11.10 24.72
CA SER A 141 18.33 -12.20 25.63
C SER A 141 17.08 -12.98 25.18
N GLY A 142 17.06 -14.29 25.44
CA GLY A 142 15.95 -15.17 25.04
C GLY A 142 14.57 -14.68 25.51
N ASP A 143 14.47 -14.13 26.72
CA ASP A 143 13.22 -13.56 27.25
C ASP A 143 12.70 -12.38 26.41
N VAL A 144 13.59 -11.51 25.94
CA VAL A 144 13.23 -10.37 25.08
C VAL A 144 12.84 -10.85 23.69
N ALA A 145 13.57 -11.82 23.12
CA ALA A 145 13.22 -12.44 21.85
C ALA A 145 11.85 -13.11 21.93
N PHE A 146 11.55 -13.76 23.05
CA PHE A 146 10.25 -14.35 23.30
C PHE A 146 9.12 -13.30 23.33
N VAL A 147 9.32 -12.18 24.02
CA VAL A 147 8.34 -11.07 24.03
C VAL A 147 8.12 -10.50 22.63
N ALA A 148 9.18 -10.32 21.84
CA ALA A 148 9.10 -9.87 20.46
C ALA A 148 8.34 -10.88 19.58
N GLY A 149 8.65 -12.17 19.69
CA GLY A 149 7.97 -13.25 18.96
C GLY A 149 6.48 -13.33 19.33
N LYS A 150 6.14 -13.15 20.61
CA LYS A 150 4.75 -13.09 21.06
C LYS A 150 4.00 -11.92 20.41
N ALA A 151 4.61 -10.75 20.28
CA ALA A 151 3.97 -9.62 19.60
C ALA A 151 3.62 -9.93 18.13
N VAL A 152 4.51 -10.63 17.41
CA VAL A 152 4.23 -11.09 16.04
C VAL A 152 3.13 -12.14 16.01
N ALA A 153 3.12 -13.08 16.97
CA ALA A 153 2.05 -14.08 17.10
C ALA A 153 0.70 -13.41 17.39
N ASP A 154 0.66 -12.45 18.31
CA ASP A 154 -0.54 -11.67 18.66
C ASP A 154 -1.07 -10.91 17.42
N PHE A 155 -0.20 -10.34 16.58
CA PHE A 155 -0.57 -9.71 15.31
C PHE A 155 -1.19 -10.71 14.32
N LEU A 156 -0.57 -11.89 14.13
CA LEU A 156 -1.12 -12.93 13.26
C LEU A 156 -2.46 -13.46 13.78
N LEU A 157 -2.63 -13.60 15.09
CA LEU A 157 -3.92 -14.00 15.69
C LEU A 157 -4.98 -12.92 15.54
N ALA A 158 -4.62 -11.64 15.70
CA ALA A 158 -5.51 -10.53 15.41
C ALA A 158 -5.96 -10.61 13.95
N LEU A 159 -5.03 -10.76 12.99
CA LEU A 159 -5.35 -10.91 11.57
C LEU A 159 -6.28 -12.10 11.29
N ALA A 160 -6.13 -13.22 12.03
CA ALA A 160 -6.96 -14.41 11.92
C ALA A 160 -8.41 -14.25 12.40
N GLU A 161 -8.77 -13.14 13.08
CA GLU A 161 -10.17 -12.84 13.40
C GLU A 161 -10.98 -12.56 12.13
N SER A 162 -10.34 -12.08 11.06
CA SER A 162 -10.98 -12.01 9.76
C SER A 162 -11.19 -13.40 9.19
N ALA A 163 -12.43 -13.70 8.82
CA ALA A 163 -12.83 -14.97 8.21
C ALA A 163 -12.10 -15.25 6.89
N LYS A 164 -11.56 -14.22 6.22
CA LYS A 164 -10.75 -14.38 5.01
C LYS A 164 -9.33 -14.88 5.30
N TRP A 165 -8.73 -14.47 6.41
CA TRP A 165 -7.34 -14.79 6.77
C TRP A 165 -7.23 -16.04 7.64
N LYS A 166 -8.25 -16.29 8.47
CA LYS A 166 -8.33 -17.45 9.38
C LYS A 166 -7.91 -18.79 8.75
N PRO A 167 -8.30 -19.14 7.50
CA PRO A 167 -7.91 -20.42 6.91
C PRO A 167 -6.41 -20.61 6.69
N TYR A 168 -5.67 -19.50 6.53
CA TYR A 168 -4.24 -19.46 6.20
C TYR A 168 -3.33 -19.29 7.42
N LEU A 169 -3.93 -18.95 8.56
CA LEU A 169 -3.23 -18.66 9.82
C LEU A 169 -3.44 -19.78 10.85
N LYS A 170 -3.68 -21.01 10.38
CA LYS A 170 -3.87 -22.19 11.23
C LYS A 170 -2.57 -22.70 11.86
N GLN A 171 -1.42 -22.30 11.32
CA GLN A 171 -0.10 -22.74 11.75
C GLN A 171 0.62 -21.68 12.57
N VAL A 172 -0.07 -20.63 13.02
CA VAL A 172 0.49 -19.66 13.95
C VAL A 172 0.91 -20.45 15.21
N PRO A 173 2.19 -20.39 15.62
CA PRO A 173 2.66 -21.16 16.77
C PRO A 173 1.88 -20.76 18.01
N SER A 174 1.60 -21.73 18.88
CA SER A 174 0.97 -21.47 20.18
C SER A 174 1.81 -20.47 20.95
N ILE A 175 1.19 -19.39 21.45
CA ILE A 175 1.85 -18.43 22.32
C ILE A 175 2.30 -19.17 23.57
N PRO A 176 3.61 -19.37 23.79
CA PRO A 176 4.05 -20.05 24.99
C PRO A 176 3.86 -19.10 26.19
N ALA A 177 3.77 -19.62 27.41
CA ALA A 177 3.76 -18.77 28.59
C ALA A 177 5.06 -17.98 28.64
N LEU A 178 4.99 -16.68 28.99
CA LEU A 178 6.18 -15.87 29.18
C LEU A 178 7.09 -16.59 30.20
N PRO A 179 8.36 -16.87 29.86
CA PRO A 179 9.29 -17.53 30.79
C PRO A 179 9.45 -16.73 32.09
N LYS A 180 9.19 -15.42 32.00
CA LYS A 180 9.40 -14.43 33.05
C LYS A 180 8.46 -13.24 32.91
N GLU A 181 8.04 -12.64 34.03
CA GLU A 181 7.20 -11.44 34.00
C GLU A 181 7.91 -10.26 33.32
N ARG A 182 7.19 -9.50 32.48
CA ARG A 182 7.74 -8.36 31.72
C ARG A 182 8.39 -7.31 32.60
N THR A 183 7.82 -7.07 33.78
CA THR A 183 8.34 -6.15 34.81
C THR A 183 9.71 -6.60 35.31
N LEU A 184 9.89 -7.89 35.55
CA LEU A 184 11.14 -8.47 36.01
C LEU A 184 12.22 -8.45 34.92
N ILE A 185 11.85 -8.75 33.66
CA ILE A 185 12.75 -8.61 32.50
C ILE A 185 13.21 -7.14 32.36
N ALA A 186 12.28 -6.18 32.48
CA ALA A 186 12.60 -4.75 32.40
C ALA A 186 13.54 -4.28 33.53
N GLN A 187 13.35 -4.78 34.76
CA GLN A 187 14.21 -4.49 35.90
C GLN A 187 15.64 -5.01 35.70
N GLU A 188 15.80 -6.21 35.14
CA GLU A 188 17.12 -6.77 34.85
C GLU A 188 17.86 -6.01 33.76
N LEU A 189 17.14 -5.62 32.70
CA LEU A 189 17.70 -4.78 31.64
C LEU A 189 18.10 -3.40 32.18
N ALA A 190 17.32 -2.82 33.11
CA ALA A 190 17.65 -1.57 33.79
C ALA A 190 18.88 -1.72 34.68
N ALA A 191 19.00 -2.81 35.44
CA ALA A 191 20.16 -3.09 36.28
C ALA A 191 21.44 -3.27 35.44
N MET A 192 21.35 -3.96 34.30
CA MET A 192 22.46 -4.08 33.35
C MET A 192 22.87 -2.75 32.71
N LEU A 193 21.91 -1.84 32.49
CA LEU A 193 22.21 -0.50 32.00
C LEU A 193 22.97 0.33 33.03
N LEU A 194 22.63 0.17 34.32
CA LEU A 194 23.22 0.89 35.44
C LEU A 194 24.59 0.32 35.88
N SER A 195 24.93 -0.92 35.49
CA SER A 195 26.21 -1.56 35.84
C SER A 195 27.42 -0.93 35.12
N GLY A 196 27.19 -0.11 34.08
CA GLY A 196 28.23 0.67 33.40
C GLY A 196 28.96 -0.06 32.26
N ASP A 197 28.57 -1.29 31.92
CA ASP A 197 29.13 -2.02 30.77
C ASP A 197 28.63 -1.43 29.44
N LYS A 198 29.48 -0.60 28.82
CA LYS A 198 29.17 0.07 27.55
C LYS A 198 28.93 -0.91 26.39
N SER A 199 29.46 -2.13 26.46
CA SER A 199 29.28 -3.14 25.40
C SER A 199 27.87 -3.73 25.39
N LYS A 200 27.19 -3.76 26.55
CA LYS A 200 25.84 -4.32 26.71
C LYS A 200 24.73 -3.26 26.71
N ALA A 201 25.08 -1.99 26.94
CA ALA A 201 24.13 -0.88 27.02
C ALA A 201 23.18 -0.79 25.81
N GLY A 202 23.67 -1.01 24.59
CA GLY A 202 22.83 -0.93 23.39
C GLY A 202 21.78 -2.04 23.30
N ALA A 203 22.16 -3.29 23.62
CA ALA A 203 21.25 -4.43 23.66
C ALA A 203 20.24 -4.30 24.81
N SER A 204 20.68 -3.84 25.98
CA SER A 204 19.81 -3.62 27.13
C SER A 204 18.75 -2.55 26.85
N ILE A 205 19.13 -1.42 26.23
CA ILE A 205 18.17 -0.37 25.86
C ILE A 205 17.14 -0.93 24.86
N THR A 206 17.58 -1.52 23.74
CA THR A 206 16.66 -2.12 22.76
C THR A 206 15.73 -3.16 23.40
N GLY A 207 16.25 -3.98 24.31
CA GLY A 207 15.44 -4.93 25.07
C GLY A 207 14.37 -4.25 25.92
N MET A 208 14.68 -3.15 26.61
CA MET A 208 13.69 -2.41 27.39
C MET A 208 12.57 -1.88 26.50
N TYR A 209 12.93 -1.37 25.33
CA TYR A 209 11.99 -0.89 24.32
C TYR A 209 11.09 -2.01 23.74
N LEU A 210 11.59 -3.25 23.63
CA LEU A 210 10.80 -4.40 23.20
C LEU A 210 9.86 -4.94 24.29
N VAL A 211 10.21 -4.77 25.56
CA VAL A 211 9.48 -5.35 26.70
C VAL A 211 8.40 -4.43 27.27
N LEU A 212 8.61 -3.11 27.21
CA LEU A 212 7.71 -2.11 27.78
C LEU A 212 6.57 -1.77 26.80
N PRO A 213 5.29 -1.97 27.19
CA PRO A 213 4.17 -1.98 26.25
C PRO A 213 3.65 -0.61 25.79
N GLU A 214 4.11 0.50 26.38
CA GLU A 214 3.59 1.83 26.03
C GLU A 214 4.71 2.87 25.94
N LEU A 215 5.15 3.12 24.72
CA LEU A 215 5.97 4.27 24.37
C LEU A 215 5.06 5.18 23.54
N THR A 216 4.89 6.40 24.04
CA THR A 216 4.00 7.48 23.57
C THR A 216 3.70 7.48 22.06
N GLU A 217 2.46 7.83 21.70
CA GLU A 217 1.84 7.79 20.36
C GLU A 217 2.56 8.57 19.22
N SER A 218 3.57 9.38 19.53
CA SER A 218 4.40 10.06 18.52
C SER A 218 5.75 9.37 18.42
N GLU A 219 6.23 9.10 17.19
CA GLU A 219 7.58 8.60 16.94
C GLU A 219 8.61 9.68 17.33
N PRO A 220 9.29 9.56 18.48
CA PRO A 220 10.21 10.61 18.93
C PRO A 220 11.59 10.36 18.33
N ASP A 221 12.46 11.37 18.43
CA ASP A 221 13.89 11.32 18.06
C ASP A 221 14.66 10.12 18.65
N TRP A 222 14.09 9.40 19.61
CA TRP A 222 14.66 8.21 20.23
C TRP A 222 14.76 7.02 19.27
N LEU A 223 13.88 6.83 18.28
CA LEU A 223 13.98 5.66 17.37
C LEU A 223 15.24 5.74 16.48
N LYS A 224 15.50 6.92 15.91
CA LYS A 224 16.75 7.21 15.18
C LYS A 224 17.98 7.09 16.09
N THR A 225 17.82 7.44 17.36
CA THR A 225 18.89 7.31 18.37
C THR A 225 19.13 5.84 18.75
N LEU A 226 18.08 5.01 18.81
CA LEU A 226 18.16 3.58 19.10
C LEU A 226 18.93 2.81 18.02
N GLN A 227 18.67 3.12 16.74
CA GLN A 227 19.42 2.56 15.61
C GLN A 227 20.91 2.90 15.68
N ARG A 228 21.26 4.12 16.12
CA ARG A 228 22.65 4.56 16.29
C ARG A 228 23.33 3.91 17.49
N VAL A 229 22.62 3.71 18.59
CA VAL A 229 23.17 3.14 19.84
C VAL A 229 23.62 1.70 19.72
N GLN A 230 22.96 0.91 18.87
CA GLN A 230 23.36 -0.48 18.62
C GLN A 230 24.64 -0.60 17.78
N VAL A 231 24.95 0.39 16.94
CA VAL A 231 26.12 0.38 16.04
C VAL A 231 27.31 1.10 16.66
N THR A 232 27.10 2.29 17.23
CA THR A 232 28.15 3.05 17.92
C THR A 232 27.52 3.92 19.01
N PRO A 233 27.38 3.39 20.24
CA PRO A 233 26.72 4.10 21.33
C PRO A 233 27.51 5.35 21.73
N ARG A 234 26.90 6.53 21.55
CA ARG A 234 27.42 7.78 22.12
C ARG A 234 26.76 8.04 23.47
N ALA A 235 27.50 8.64 24.41
CA ALA A 235 26.97 8.94 25.75
C ALA A 235 25.69 9.81 25.70
N GLN A 236 25.60 10.72 24.73
CA GLN A 236 24.43 11.58 24.51
C GLN A 236 23.20 10.80 24.03
N ASP A 237 23.41 9.73 23.27
CA ASP A 237 22.34 8.90 22.71
C ASP A 237 21.69 8.02 23.78
N ILE A 238 22.53 7.42 24.63
CA ILE A 238 22.09 6.67 25.82
C ILE A 238 21.28 7.60 26.74
N SER A 239 21.74 8.84 26.94
CA SER A 239 21.04 9.83 27.78
C SER A 239 19.65 10.20 27.22
N VAL A 240 19.52 10.36 25.90
CA VAL A 240 18.23 10.62 25.23
C VAL A 240 17.27 9.44 25.42
N LEU A 241 17.74 8.21 25.22
CA LEU A 241 16.91 6.99 25.37
C LEU A 241 16.45 6.78 26.82
N ILE A 242 17.35 6.94 27.80
CA ILE A 242 16.99 6.86 29.23
C ILE A 242 15.95 7.94 29.59
N LYS A 243 16.12 9.15 29.07
CA LYS A 243 15.19 10.27 29.32
C LYS A 243 13.81 10.02 28.69
N SER A 244 13.76 9.41 27.50
CA SER A 244 12.51 8.98 26.87
C SER A 244 11.81 7.88 27.66
N LEU A 245 12.55 6.86 28.13
CA LEU A 245 12.02 5.80 29.02
C LEU A 245 11.47 6.36 30.34
N SER A 246 12.15 7.36 30.93
CA SER A 246 11.70 8.01 32.18
C SER A 246 10.40 8.82 32.04
N ARG A 247 9.98 9.14 30.80
CA ARG A 247 8.75 9.90 30.48
C ARG A 247 7.58 9.00 30.06
N ALA A 248 7.83 7.73 29.77
CA ALA A 248 6.79 6.74 29.54
C ALA A 248 6.01 6.46 30.84
N SER A 249 4.85 5.81 30.77
CA SER A 249 4.00 5.42 31.93
C SER A 249 4.72 4.56 32.98
N VAL A 250 5.98 4.18 32.71
CA VAL A 250 6.91 3.39 33.52
C VAL A 250 7.71 4.25 34.52
N GLY A 251 7.36 5.52 34.72
CA GLY A 251 8.09 6.52 35.54
C GLY A 251 8.37 6.16 37.00
N GLU A 252 7.76 5.11 37.55
CA GLU A 252 8.07 4.59 38.89
C GLU A 252 9.40 3.80 38.94
N MET A 253 9.88 3.29 37.80
CA MET A 253 11.07 2.43 37.74
C MET A 253 12.40 3.21 37.75
N PHE A 254 12.39 4.51 37.41
CA PHE A 254 13.60 5.32 37.18
C PHE A 254 13.87 6.41 38.24
N LYS A 255 13.18 6.38 39.39
CA LYS A 255 13.34 7.37 40.47
C LYS A 255 14.56 7.11 41.37
N VAL A 256 15.73 6.82 40.79
CA VAL A 256 17.02 6.79 41.50
C VAL A 256 18.11 7.37 40.61
N GLY A 257 18.32 8.69 40.69
CA GLY A 257 19.46 9.36 40.03
C GLY A 257 19.22 10.83 39.71
N LYS A 258 19.84 11.74 40.47
CA LYS A 258 19.74 13.20 40.29
C LYS A 258 20.69 13.72 39.21
N GLY A 259 20.14 14.53 38.29
CA GLY A 259 20.79 15.75 37.77
C GLY A 259 21.59 15.65 36.48
N ALA A 260 21.03 16.14 35.36
CA ALA A 260 21.77 16.82 34.29
C ALA A 260 20.81 17.59 33.36
N LYS A 261 21.08 18.88 33.11
CA LYS A 261 20.40 19.75 32.12
C LYS A 261 21.19 19.72 30.81
N ALA A 262 20.50 19.80 29.67
CA ALA A 262 21.12 20.00 28.36
C ALA A 262 20.43 21.15 27.61
N THR A 263 21.25 21.99 26.96
CA THR A 263 20.87 23.17 26.17
C THR A 263 21.08 22.89 24.67
N ALA A 264 20.25 23.45 23.79
CA ALA A 264 20.27 23.24 22.34
C ALA A 264 20.75 24.49 21.57
N VAL A 265 21.38 24.29 20.40
CA VAL A 265 21.81 25.32 19.44
C VAL A 265 21.18 25.02 18.07
N THR A 266 20.68 26.05 17.41
CA THR A 266 19.98 26.01 16.11
C THR A 266 20.91 26.47 14.98
N ILE A 267 20.84 25.85 13.79
CA ILE A 267 21.45 26.35 12.55
C ILE A 267 20.43 26.38 11.41
N VAL A 268 20.11 27.62 11.02
CA VAL A 268 19.90 28.24 9.69
C VAL A 268 18.81 27.68 8.75
N ASP A 269 17.85 28.57 8.49
CA ASP A 269 16.66 28.41 7.65
C ASP A 269 16.87 28.91 6.21
N LYS A 270 16.11 28.31 5.28
CA LYS A 270 15.98 28.61 3.84
C LYS A 270 15.26 29.94 3.55
N SER A 271 14.98 30.75 4.56
CA SER A 271 14.21 32.00 4.48
C SER A 271 14.91 33.16 3.76
N ALA A 272 16.09 32.95 3.15
CA ALA A 272 16.81 34.04 2.49
C ALA A 272 16.20 34.49 1.15
N ASN A 273 15.25 33.77 0.53
CA ASN A 273 14.54 34.34 -0.64
C ASN A 273 13.16 33.71 -0.96
N PRO A 274 12.06 34.19 -0.33
CA PRO A 274 10.69 33.76 -0.60
C PRO A 274 10.11 34.22 -1.95
N GLU A 275 10.80 35.11 -2.68
CA GLU A 275 10.32 35.74 -3.93
C GLU A 275 10.93 35.12 -5.20
N ALA A 276 11.68 34.02 -5.08
CA ALA A 276 12.23 33.33 -6.24
C ALA A 276 11.11 32.63 -7.03
N LEU A 277 10.58 33.30 -8.05
CA LEU A 277 9.68 32.72 -9.04
C LEU A 277 10.42 31.60 -9.80
N PRO A 278 9.89 30.36 -9.85
CA PRO A 278 10.43 29.34 -10.73
C PRO A 278 10.09 29.74 -12.18
N ILE A 279 11.08 30.21 -12.93
CA ILE A 279 10.90 30.45 -14.36
C ILE A 279 11.00 29.08 -15.07
N TYR A 280 9.86 28.43 -15.30
CA TYR A 280 9.75 27.23 -16.13
C TYR A 280 9.98 27.61 -17.61
N ILE A 281 11.23 27.51 -18.10
CA ILE A 281 11.59 27.70 -19.53
C ILE A 281 11.61 26.38 -20.32
N GLU A 282 11.40 25.21 -19.70
CA GLU A 282 11.46 23.92 -20.41
C GLU A 282 10.19 23.55 -21.22
N GLY A 283 9.12 24.35 -21.16
CA GLY A 283 7.82 24.04 -21.78
C GLY A 283 7.71 24.24 -23.29
N MET A 284 8.70 24.84 -23.96
CA MET A 284 8.67 25.08 -25.41
C MET A 284 9.47 24.02 -26.19
N LYS A 285 9.00 22.77 -26.20
CA LYS A 285 9.50 21.74 -27.11
C LYS A 285 8.56 21.56 -28.31
N LYS A 286 9.11 21.31 -29.51
CA LYS A 286 8.33 21.02 -30.73
C LYS A 286 7.57 19.69 -30.67
N LYS A 287 7.99 18.77 -29.78
CA LYS A 287 7.34 17.47 -29.49
C LYS A 287 7.52 17.15 -28.00
N PHE A 288 6.56 16.46 -27.41
CA PHE A 288 6.65 15.97 -26.04
C PHE A 288 7.36 14.61 -26.02
N ASP A 289 8.57 14.57 -25.46
CA ASP A 289 9.42 13.36 -25.47
C ASP A 289 9.13 12.44 -24.28
N THR A 290 8.57 12.99 -23.19
CA THR A 290 8.21 12.26 -21.98
C THR A 290 6.72 12.41 -21.65
N LEU A 291 6.21 11.53 -20.77
CA LEU A 291 4.84 11.64 -20.24
C LEU A 291 4.64 12.89 -19.38
N SER A 292 5.69 13.30 -18.65
CA SER A 292 5.72 14.52 -17.86
C SER A 292 5.64 15.77 -18.74
N ASP A 293 6.36 15.77 -19.87
CA ASP A 293 6.31 16.84 -20.87
C ASP A 293 4.89 16.95 -21.46
N ALA A 294 4.28 15.82 -21.81
CA ALA A 294 2.91 15.79 -22.33
C ALA A 294 1.89 16.26 -21.29
N TRP A 295 2.01 15.80 -20.03
CA TRP A 295 1.18 16.26 -18.92
C TRP A 295 1.25 17.77 -18.76
N SER A 296 2.47 18.31 -18.65
CA SER A 296 2.73 19.74 -18.47
C SER A 296 2.22 20.57 -19.65
N GLY A 297 2.39 20.07 -20.88
CA GLY A 297 1.86 20.69 -22.09
C GLY A 297 0.34 20.78 -22.10
N TYR A 298 -0.36 19.71 -21.70
CA TYR A 298 -1.82 19.72 -21.58
C TYR A 298 -2.30 20.69 -20.49
N VAL A 299 -1.63 20.70 -19.33
CA VAL A 299 -1.94 21.63 -18.23
C VAL A 299 -1.74 23.08 -18.68
N GLY A 300 -0.60 23.39 -19.29
CA GLY A 300 -0.29 24.73 -19.77
C GLY A 300 -1.28 25.23 -20.82
N THR A 301 -1.59 24.38 -21.81
CA THR A 301 -2.52 24.72 -22.90
C THR A 301 -3.94 24.95 -22.37
N ALA A 302 -4.46 24.00 -21.58
CA ALA A 302 -5.81 24.08 -21.04
C ALA A 302 -5.98 25.32 -20.14
N ASN A 303 -5.01 25.61 -19.26
CA ASN A 303 -5.07 26.79 -18.41
C ASN A 303 -4.92 28.10 -19.21
N GLY A 304 -4.01 28.16 -20.18
CA GLY A 304 -3.73 29.37 -20.96
C GLY A 304 -4.84 29.78 -21.94
N GLU A 305 -5.72 28.85 -22.29
CA GLU A 305 -6.81 29.08 -23.25
C GLU A 305 -8.19 29.20 -22.58
N LEU A 306 -8.35 28.71 -21.35
CA LEU A 306 -9.62 28.76 -20.63
C LEU A 306 -10.11 30.19 -20.39
N ASP A 307 -9.22 31.13 -20.07
CA ASP A 307 -9.56 32.55 -19.91
C ASP A 307 -10.01 33.22 -21.21
N LYS A 308 -9.62 32.65 -22.36
CA LYS A 308 -10.05 33.09 -23.69
C LYS A 308 -11.37 32.44 -24.12
N GLY A 309 -11.98 31.63 -23.24
CA GLY A 309 -13.21 30.88 -23.52
C GLY A 309 -13.02 29.68 -24.45
N ILE A 310 -11.79 29.24 -24.67
CA ILE A 310 -11.45 28.09 -25.50
C ILE A 310 -11.19 26.88 -24.60
N LEU A 311 -11.93 25.80 -24.83
CA LEU A 311 -11.84 24.57 -24.04
C LEU A 311 -10.87 23.58 -24.70
N SER A 312 -9.58 23.73 -24.44
CA SER A 312 -8.53 22.87 -24.99
C SER A 312 -8.17 21.73 -24.04
N LEU A 313 -8.99 20.68 -24.09
CA LEU A 313 -8.84 19.52 -23.22
C LEU A 313 -7.84 18.48 -23.77
N PRO A 314 -7.08 17.79 -22.90
CA PRO A 314 -6.27 16.66 -23.31
C PRO A 314 -7.10 15.58 -24.03
N PRO A 315 -6.52 14.87 -25.02
CA PRO A 315 -7.17 13.72 -25.67
C PRO A 315 -7.57 12.67 -24.64
N ILE A 316 -8.75 12.05 -24.83
CA ILE A 316 -9.24 11.01 -23.92
C ILE A 316 -8.28 9.81 -23.83
N ASP A 317 -7.58 9.49 -24.92
CA ASP A 317 -6.59 8.41 -24.96
C ASP A 317 -5.42 8.67 -24.01
N SER A 318 -5.05 9.94 -23.80
CA SER A 318 -4.05 10.32 -22.79
C SER A 318 -4.55 10.01 -21.38
N ILE A 319 -5.86 10.16 -21.10
CA ILE A 319 -6.45 9.81 -19.80
C ILE A 319 -6.36 8.30 -19.55
N TYR A 320 -6.70 7.48 -20.54
CA TYR A 320 -6.55 6.02 -20.44
C TYR A 320 -5.08 5.61 -20.26
N ARG A 321 -4.15 6.31 -20.93
CA ARG A 321 -2.70 6.10 -20.76
C ARG A 321 -2.23 6.44 -19.35
N PHE A 322 -2.63 7.59 -18.81
CA PHE A 322 -2.27 7.98 -17.45
C PHE A 322 -2.89 7.07 -16.39
N ALA A 323 -4.12 6.58 -16.60
CA ALA A 323 -4.74 5.61 -15.71
C ALA A 323 -3.99 4.27 -15.70
N ALA A 324 -3.53 3.80 -16.87
CA ALA A 324 -2.77 2.56 -17.00
C ALA A 324 -1.36 2.64 -16.40
N ILE A 325 -0.71 3.80 -16.53
CA ILE A 325 0.66 4.03 -16.03
C ILE A 325 0.65 4.39 -14.54
N GLY A 326 -0.34 5.16 -14.09
CA GLY A 326 -0.44 5.73 -12.75
C GLY A 326 0.34 7.03 -12.60
N ILE A 327 -0.18 7.97 -11.80
CA ILE A 327 0.40 9.32 -11.61
C ILE A 327 1.86 9.27 -11.16
N ASP A 328 2.18 8.34 -10.26
CA ASP A 328 3.55 8.16 -9.74
C ASP A 328 4.58 7.86 -10.83
N ASN A 329 4.15 7.27 -11.96
CA ASN A 329 5.04 6.81 -13.03
C ASN A 329 5.04 7.75 -14.26
N ILE A 330 4.40 8.92 -14.15
CA ILE A 330 4.40 9.94 -15.22
C ILE A 330 5.74 10.68 -15.28
N GLY A 331 6.50 10.69 -14.18
CA GLY A 331 7.73 11.47 -14.04
C GLY A 331 7.49 12.92 -13.60
N LEU A 332 6.44 13.15 -12.80
CA LEU A 332 6.21 14.44 -12.13
C LEU A 332 7.15 14.60 -10.92
N PRO A 333 7.49 15.83 -10.50
CA PRO A 333 8.37 16.05 -9.35
C PRO A 333 7.89 15.33 -8.08
N GLU A 334 8.81 14.71 -7.32
CA GLU A 334 8.47 13.95 -6.10
C GLU A 334 7.80 14.80 -5.03
N ASP A 335 8.23 16.06 -4.90
CA ASP A 335 7.67 16.99 -3.93
C ASP A 335 6.20 17.31 -4.24
N GLU A 336 5.84 17.38 -5.53
CA GLU A 336 4.46 17.60 -5.98
C GLU A 336 3.60 16.34 -5.81
N THR A 337 4.15 15.16 -6.09
CA THR A 337 3.38 13.91 -5.95
C THR A 337 3.16 13.51 -4.49
N LYS A 338 4.11 13.78 -3.59
CA LYS A 338 3.97 13.54 -2.12
C LYS A 338 3.02 14.53 -1.46
N ALA A 339 3.07 15.81 -1.81
CA ALA A 339 2.18 16.82 -1.26
C ALA A 339 0.76 16.77 -1.86
N GLY A 340 0.60 16.11 -3.00
CA GLY A 340 -0.59 16.14 -3.85
C GLY A 340 -0.45 17.17 -4.97
N LEU A 341 -1.14 16.91 -6.08
CA LEU A 341 -1.22 17.77 -7.26
C LEU A 341 -2.28 18.85 -7.08
N SER A 342 -2.00 20.03 -7.64
CA SER A 342 -2.92 21.16 -7.54
C SER A 342 -4.17 20.97 -8.41
N ALA A 343 -5.26 21.65 -8.04
CA ALA A 343 -6.47 21.76 -8.85
C ALA A 343 -6.19 22.27 -10.27
N HIS A 344 -5.22 23.19 -10.41
CA HIS A 344 -4.76 23.72 -11.70
C HIS A 344 -4.11 22.65 -12.60
N SER A 345 -3.42 21.68 -12.00
CA SER A 345 -2.79 20.56 -12.70
C SER A 345 -3.80 19.46 -13.06
N LEU A 346 -4.82 19.24 -12.22
CA LEU A 346 -5.74 18.11 -12.36
C LEU A 346 -7.01 18.39 -13.16
N TRP A 347 -7.55 19.61 -13.14
CA TRP A 347 -8.83 19.91 -13.78
C TRP A 347 -8.92 19.56 -15.28
N PRO A 348 -7.86 19.73 -16.11
CA PRO A 348 -7.96 19.44 -17.54
C PRO A 348 -8.27 17.96 -17.79
N PHE A 349 -7.63 17.09 -17.02
CA PHE A 349 -7.79 15.64 -17.16
C PHE A 349 -9.15 15.15 -16.65
N VAL A 350 -9.62 15.70 -15.52
CA VAL A 350 -10.96 15.41 -15.01
C VAL A 350 -12.03 15.90 -15.98
N ALA A 351 -11.86 17.08 -16.58
CA ALA A 351 -12.75 17.61 -17.59
C ALA A 351 -12.75 16.72 -18.86
N SER A 352 -11.59 16.29 -19.36
CA SER A 352 -11.50 15.34 -20.49
C SER A 352 -12.27 14.04 -20.24
N ALA A 353 -12.13 13.46 -19.05
CA ALA A 353 -12.83 12.22 -18.68
C ALA A 353 -14.36 12.38 -18.69
N LEU A 354 -14.84 13.55 -18.27
CA LEU A 354 -16.27 13.88 -18.23
C LEU A 354 -16.81 14.35 -19.60
N ASP A 355 -15.99 14.98 -20.44
CA ASP A 355 -16.38 15.52 -21.75
C ASP A 355 -16.37 14.49 -22.90
N TYR A 356 -16.44 13.20 -22.58
CA TYR A 356 -16.54 12.13 -23.57
C TYR A 356 -17.98 11.68 -23.83
N SER A 357 -18.36 11.47 -25.10
CA SER A 357 -19.74 11.12 -25.48
C SER A 357 -20.13 9.68 -25.14
N GLY A 358 -19.17 8.77 -25.06
CA GLY A 358 -19.37 7.37 -24.69
C GLY A 358 -19.23 7.12 -23.18
N THR A 359 -18.65 5.99 -22.82
CA THR A 359 -18.28 5.69 -21.43
C THR A 359 -17.31 6.74 -20.90
N LYS A 360 -17.67 7.37 -19.77
CA LYS A 360 -16.80 8.38 -19.13
C LYS A 360 -15.44 7.78 -18.81
N GLY A 361 -14.41 8.61 -18.94
CA GLY A 361 -13.03 8.18 -18.67
C GLY A 361 -12.80 7.89 -17.19
N PRO A 362 -11.70 7.18 -16.86
CA PRO A 362 -11.25 7.06 -15.49
C PRO A 362 -10.88 8.45 -14.97
N LEU A 363 -11.32 8.78 -13.76
CA LEU A 363 -11.10 10.09 -13.15
C LEU A 363 -10.90 10.03 -11.65
N PHE A 364 -11.29 8.94 -10.98
CA PHE A 364 -11.21 8.86 -9.52
C PHE A 364 -9.77 8.75 -9.06
N PHE A 365 -8.91 8.07 -9.82
CA PHE A 365 -7.47 8.06 -9.58
C PHE A 365 -6.89 9.48 -9.53
N LEU A 366 -7.33 10.40 -10.40
CA LEU A 366 -6.87 11.80 -10.40
C LEU A 366 -7.26 12.52 -9.10
N ILE A 367 -8.49 12.32 -8.63
CA ILE A 367 -8.98 12.98 -7.42
C ILE A 367 -8.21 12.52 -6.18
N ARG A 368 -7.72 11.28 -6.16
CA ARG A 368 -6.93 10.74 -5.05
C ARG A 368 -5.53 11.37 -4.93
N PHE A 369 -5.04 11.98 -6.00
CA PHE A 369 -3.80 12.75 -6.00
C PHE A 369 -4.02 14.25 -5.83
N LEU A 370 -5.25 14.72 -5.56
CA LEU A 370 -5.50 16.15 -5.32
C LEU A 370 -4.98 16.58 -3.94
N LYS A 371 -4.33 17.75 -3.87
CA LYS A 371 -3.92 18.37 -2.60
C LYS A 371 -5.10 18.49 -1.62
N THR A 372 -4.81 18.27 -0.34
CA THR A 372 -5.79 18.46 0.73
C THR A 372 -6.36 19.88 0.68
N ASN A 373 -7.68 20.01 0.82
CA ASN A 373 -8.44 21.26 0.75
C ASN A 373 -8.54 21.95 -0.63
N GLU A 374 -8.02 21.36 -1.72
CA GLU A 374 -8.14 21.97 -3.06
C GLU A 374 -9.38 21.53 -3.86
N ILE A 375 -10.24 20.67 -3.31
CA ILE A 375 -11.47 20.24 -3.98
C ILE A 375 -12.37 21.42 -4.38
N GLY A 376 -12.46 22.46 -3.55
CA GLY A 376 -13.21 23.68 -3.89
C GLY A 376 -12.65 24.39 -5.13
N GLN A 377 -11.32 24.48 -5.24
CA GLN A 377 -10.65 25.07 -6.40
C GLN A 377 -10.84 24.21 -7.65
N LEU A 378 -10.74 22.88 -7.52
CA LEU A 378 -10.97 21.94 -8.63
C LEU A 378 -12.39 22.10 -9.18
N ILE A 379 -13.40 22.10 -8.31
CA ILE A 379 -14.80 22.28 -8.73
C ILE A 379 -15.02 23.66 -9.38
N LYS A 380 -14.36 24.72 -8.88
CA LYS A 380 -14.42 26.05 -9.50
C LYS A 380 -13.88 26.02 -10.94
N GLN A 381 -12.74 25.38 -11.17
CA GLN A 381 -12.16 25.25 -12.52
C GLN A 381 -13.05 24.40 -13.44
N LEU A 382 -13.59 23.28 -12.94
CA LEU A 382 -14.50 22.43 -13.70
C LEU A 382 -15.80 23.16 -14.07
N ASN A 383 -16.36 23.97 -13.17
CA ASN A 383 -17.53 24.79 -13.45
C ASN A 383 -17.23 25.82 -14.54
N LYS A 384 -16.08 26.48 -14.48
CA LYS A 384 -15.62 27.42 -15.51
C LYS A 384 -15.48 26.72 -16.87
N ALA A 385 -14.81 25.56 -16.91
CA ALA A 385 -14.69 24.76 -18.13
C ALA A 385 -16.06 24.29 -18.67
N SER A 386 -16.98 23.93 -17.79
CA SER A 386 -18.32 23.44 -18.17
C SER A 386 -19.19 24.49 -18.85
N ALA A 387 -18.90 25.79 -18.68
CA ALA A 387 -19.58 26.85 -19.41
C ALA A 387 -19.35 26.75 -20.93
N HIS A 388 -18.29 26.07 -21.36
CA HIS A 388 -17.89 25.91 -22.76
C HIS A 388 -18.19 24.51 -23.33
N SER A 389 -18.77 23.59 -22.53
CA SER A 389 -19.27 22.30 -23.02
C SER A 389 -20.53 21.83 -22.27
N ASN A 390 -21.64 21.72 -23.00
CA ASN A 390 -22.90 21.19 -22.48
C ASN A 390 -22.78 19.75 -21.98
N LYS A 391 -21.90 18.96 -22.60
CA LYS A 391 -21.69 17.55 -22.23
C LYS A 391 -20.92 17.46 -20.91
N LEU A 392 -19.88 18.27 -20.75
CA LEU A 392 -19.17 18.42 -19.48
C LEU A 392 -20.11 18.92 -18.40
N LYS A 393 -20.92 19.96 -18.66
CA LYS A 393 -21.90 20.50 -17.72
C LYS A 393 -22.88 19.45 -17.19
N LYS A 394 -23.48 18.65 -18.09
CA LYS A 394 -24.39 17.57 -17.70
C LYS A 394 -23.68 16.53 -16.83
N SER A 395 -22.51 16.08 -17.26
CA SER A 395 -21.76 15.01 -16.57
C SER A 395 -21.24 15.50 -15.21
N LEU A 396 -20.78 16.74 -15.12
CA LEU A 396 -20.30 17.34 -13.89
C LEU A 396 -21.40 17.45 -12.83
N GLY A 397 -22.65 17.73 -13.22
CA GLY A 397 -23.78 17.74 -12.29
C GLY A 397 -23.97 16.43 -11.55
N GLU A 398 -23.81 15.30 -12.24
CA GLU A 398 -23.93 13.96 -11.65
C GLU A 398 -22.68 13.53 -10.88
N TYR A 399 -21.49 13.88 -11.37
CA TYR A 399 -20.21 13.44 -10.80
C TYR A 399 -19.72 14.31 -9.64
N ASN A 400 -20.07 15.61 -9.58
CA ASN A 400 -19.58 16.53 -8.56
C ASN A 400 -19.76 16.01 -7.11
N PRO A 401 -20.93 15.45 -6.71
CA PRO A 401 -21.10 14.85 -5.39
C PRO A 401 -20.12 13.68 -5.13
N LEU A 402 -19.80 12.89 -6.16
CA LEU A 402 -18.85 11.78 -6.04
C LEU A 402 -17.41 12.29 -5.94
N LEU A 403 -17.03 13.33 -6.70
CA LEU A 403 -15.69 13.96 -6.60
C LEU A 403 -15.45 14.49 -5.18
N GLN A 404 -16.46 15.16 -4.61
CA GLN A 404 -16.40 15.66 -3.24
C GLN A 404 -16.34 14.52 -2.21
N ALA A 405 -17.10 13.44 -2.42
CA ALA A 405 -17.06 12.27 -1.55
C ALA A 405 -15.65 11.63 -1.54
N VAL A 406 -15.01 11.52 -2.71
CA VAL A 406 -13.64 10.99 -2.83
C VAL A 406 -12.62 11.90 -2.15
N ALA A 407 -12.61 13.19 -2.48
CA ALA A 407 -11.64 14.14 -1.93
C ALA A 407 -11.75 14.30 -0.40
N ASN A 408 -12.97 14.21 0.15
CA ASN A 408 -13.21 14.31 1.59
C ASN A 408 -13.19 12.97 2.31
N ALA A 409 -12.92 11.87 1.60
CA ALA A 409 -12.94 10.51 2.13
C ALA A 409 -14.26 10.20 2.89
N LYS A 410 -15.41 10.56 2.30
CA LYS A 410 -16.76 10.32 2.82
C LYS A 410 -17.54 9.40 1.86
N PRO A 411 -18.54 8.65 2.34
CA PRO A 411 -19.45 7.95 1.46
C PRO A 411 -20.27 8.95 0.62
N PRO A 412 -20.69 8.57 -0.60
CA PRO A 412 -21.60 9.39 -1.38
C PRO A 412 -22.99 9.38 -0.72
N ALA A 413 -23.83 10.36 -1.06
CA ALA A 413 -25.21 10.41 -0.58
C ALA A 413 -25.95 9.11 -0.94
N ALA A 414 -26.74 8.56 -0.02
CA ALA A 414 -27.51 7.32 -0.22
C ALA A 414 -28.52 7.42 -1.37
N SER A 415 -28.90 8.64 -1.78
CA SER A 415 -29.77 8.92 -2.92
C SER A 415 -29.03 8.94 -4.27
N SER A 416 -27.69 8.88 -4.29
CA SER A 416 -26.91 8.95 -5.54
C SER A 416 -27.14 7.73 -6.42
N LEU A 417 -27.91 7.91 -7.50
CA LEU A 417 -28.16 6.87 -8.49
C LEU A 417 -26.86 6.45 -9.20
N LEU A 418 -26.04 7.42 -9.58
CA LEU A 418 -24.76 7.15 -10.26
C LEU A 418 -23.82 6.29 -9.40
N ALA A 419 -23.68 6.59 -8.11
CA ALA A 419 -22.84 5.80 -7.21
C ALA A 419 -23.36 4.35 -7.08
N LYS A 420 -24.69 4.17 -6.99
CA LYS A 420 -25.31 2.84 -6.98
C LYS A 420 -25.07 2.08 -8.28
N THR A 421 -25.23 2.74 -9.43
CA THR A 421 -24.99 2.12 -10.74
C THR A 421 -23.53 1.70 -10.91
N LEU A 422 -22.58 2.55 -10.53
CA LEU A 422 -21.15 2.23 -10.59
C LEU A 422 -20.79 1.06 -9.67
N ALA A 423 -21.28 1.06 -8.42
CA ALA A 423 -21.08 -0.04 -7.46
C ALA A 423 -21.73 -1.36 -7.90
N ALA A 424 -22.91 -1.29 -8.52
CA ALA A 424 -23.55 -2.47 -9.11
C ALA A 424 -22.73 -3.01 -10.29
N SER A 425 -22.15 -2.13 -11.11
CA SER A 425 -21.35 -2.54 -12.27
C SER A 425 -20.03 -3.22 -11.86
N THR A 426 -19.35 -2.71 -10.82
CA THR A 426 -18.16 -3.36 -10.27
C THR A 426 -18.49 -4.73 -9.66
N THR A 427 -19.61 -4.85 -8.94
CA THR A 427 -20.10 -6.14 -8.43
C THR A 427 -20.43 -7.11 -9.57
N ALA A 428 -21.06 -6.64 -10.65
CA ALA A 428 -21.37 -7.46 -11.81
C ALA A 428 -20.10 -7.96 -12.51
N ARG A 429 -19.07 -7.12 -12.61
CA ARG A 429 -17.75 -7.48 -13.15
C ARG A 429 -17.05 -8.53 -12.28
N GLU A 430 -17.12 -8.41 -10.96
CA GLU A 430 -16.62 -9.45 -10.04
C GLU A 430 -17.29 -10.80 -10.30
N LYS A 431 -18.62 -10.83 -10.53
CA LYS A 431 -19.34 -12.06 -10.92
C LYS A 431 -18.88 -12.61 -12.28
N ARG A 432 -18.55 -11.74 -13.23
CA ARG A 432 -17.98 -12.16 -14.53
C ARG A 432 -16.57 -12.74 -14.38
N ARG A 433 -15.75 -12.19 -13.48
CA ARG A 433 -14.43 -12.75 -13.12
C ARG A 433 -14.57 -14.17 -12.56
N HIS A 434 -15.45 -14.37 -11.59
CA HIS A 434 -15.70 -15.68 -10.99
C HIS A 434 -16.18 -16.73 -12.00
N SER A 435 -17.03 -16.34 -12.97
CA SER A 435 -17.57 -17.24 -14.00
C SER A 435 -16.73 -17.34 -15.27
N LEU A 436 -15.57 -16.68 -15.34
CA LEU A 436 -14.75 -16.62 -16.55
C LEU A 436 -14.24 -18.01 -16.96
N VAL A 437 -13.64 -18.74 -16.02
CA VAL A 437 -13.06 -20.07 -16.26
C VAL A 437 -14.14 -21.04 -16.76
N ASP A 438 -15.34 -21.01 -16.18
CA ASP A 438 -16.46 -21.84 -16.60
C ASP A 438 -16.92 -21.50 -18.03
N LYS A 439 -17.02 -20.19 -18.35
CA LYS A 439 -17.41 -19.73 -19.70
C LYS A 439 -16.38 -20.10 -20.77
N LEU A 440 -15.08 -19.99 -20.45
CA LEU A 440 -14.01 -20.42 -21.33
C LEU A 440 -14.01 -21.94 -21.49
N SER A 441 -14.24 -22.69 -20.42
CA SER A 441 -14.35 -24.15 -20.44
C SER A 441 -15.54 -24.64 -21.26
N LEU A 442 -16.66 -23.92 -21.23
CA LEU A 442 -17.82 -24.22 -22.07
C LEU A 442 -17.50 -24.03 -23.56
N ARG A 443 -16.79 -22.94 -23.92
CA ARG A 443 -16.30 -22.74 -25.29
C ARG A 443 -15.28 -23.79 -25.72
N MET A 444 -14.39 -24.22 -24.81
CA MET A 444 -13.45 -25.32 -25.03
C MET A 444 -14.18 -26.62 -25.39
N LYS A 445 -15.28 -26.93 -24.70
CA LYS A 445 -16.08 -28.15 -24.95
C LYS A 445 -16.73 -28.14 -26.34
N SER A 446 -17.13 -26.97 -26.83
CA SER A 446 -17.73 -26.80 -28.16
C SER A 446 -16.71 -26.65 -29.30
N ALA A 447 -15.42 -26.48 -28.99
CA ALA A 447 -14.35 -26.33 -29.98
C ALA A 447 -13.76 -27.69 -30.42
N ALA A 448 -13.17 -27.72 -31.60
CA ALA A 448 -12.48 -28.88 -32.16
C ALA A 448 -11.03 -28.55 -32.58
N GLY A 449 -10.19 -29.57 -32.75
CA GLY A 449 -8.83 -29.42 -33.28
C GLY A 449 -7.96 -28.43 -32.49
N GLN A 450 -7.23 -27.58 -33.22
CA GLN A 450 -6.33 -26.58 -32.62
C GLN A 450 -7.07 -25.55 -31.75
N GLN A 451 -8.30 -25.19 -32.10
CA GLN A 451 -9.10 -24.24 -31.32
C GLN A 451 -9.40 -24.77 -29.91
N LYS A 452 -9.62 -26.08 -29.77
CA LYS A 452 -9.80 -26.72 -28.46
C LYS A 452 -8.53 -26.66 -27.61
N LEU A 453 -7.36 -26.86 -28.24
CA LEU A 453 -6.07 -26.74 -27.57
C LEU A 453 -5.81 -25.29 -27.12
N ALA A 454 -6.13 -24.32 -27.97
CA ALA A 454 -6.00 -22.90 -27.63
C ALA A 454 -6.92 -22.49 -26.46
N TYR A 455 -8.18 -22.93 -26.45
CA TYR A 455 -9.06 -22.70 -25.31
C TYR A 455 -8.57 -23.42 -24.03
N LYS A 456 -7.99 -24.62 -24.16
CA LYS A 456 -7.39 -25.32 -23.01
C LYS A 456 -6.23 -24.52 -22.41
N ALA A 457 -5.35 -23.96 -23.24
CA ALA A 457 -4.28 -23.08 -22.79
C ALA A 457 -4.83 -21.81 -22.11
N LEU A 458 -5.83 -21.18 -22.71
CA LEU A 458 -6.47 -19.98 -22.16
C LEU A 458 -7.15 -20.23 -20.81
N VAL A 459 -7.82 -21.39 -20.65
CA VAL A 459 -8.42 -21.81 -19.37
C VAL A 459 -7.34 -21.99 -18.31
N ALA A 460 -6.24 -22.66 -18.64
CA ALA A 460 -5.14 -22.86 -17.70
C ALA A 460 -4.50 -21.53 -17.27
N GLU A 461 -4.28 -20.62 -18.21
CA GLU A 461 -3.75 -19.28 -17.93
C GLU A 461 -4.71 -18.49 -17.04
N ALA A 462 -6.02 -18.51 -17.34
CA ALA A 462 -7.03 -17.77 -16.58
C ALA A 462 -7.29 -18.33 -15.16
N GLN A 463 -7.16 -19.64 -14.96
CA GLN A 463 -7.49 -20.31 -13.69
C GLN A 463 -6.49 -20.01 -12.58
N GLY A 464 -5.20 -19.83 -12.91
CA GLY A 464 -4.14 -19.50 -11.95
C GLY A 464 -3.78 -18.02 -11.88
N ALA A 465 -4.39 -17.18 -12.72
CA ALA A 465 -3.97 -15.78 -12.86
C ALA A 465 -4.62 -14.85 -11.84
N ASP A 466 -3.79 -14.15 -11.06
CA ASP A 466 -4.23 -13.03 -10.20
C ASP A 466 -4.82 -11.89 -11.03
N SER A 467 -4.21 -11.57 -12.18
CA SER A 467 -4.61 -10.55 -13.16
C SER A 467 -4.78 -11.16 -14.56
N LEU A 468 -5.75 -10.66 -15.32
CA LEU A 468 -6.00 -11.07 -16.70
C LEU A 468 -5.11 -10.36 -17.72
N ALA A 469 -4.13 -9.55 -17.29
CA ALA A 469 -3.18 -8.88 -18.17
C ALA A 469 -2.46 -9.87 -19.10
N GLY A 470 -1.91 -10.95 -18.54
CA GLY A 470 -1.26 -12.02 -19.32
C GLY A 470 -2.20 -12.64 -20.34
N VAL A 471 -3.41 -13.03 -19.90
CA VAL A 471 -4.44 -13.65 -20.75
C VAL A 471 -4.85 -12.73 -21.92
N MET A 472 -5.01 -11.43 -21.66
CA MET A 472 -5.31 -10.44 -22.69
C MET A 472 -4.15 -10.26 -23.66
N ASP A 473 -2.92 -10.20 -23.16
CA ASP A 473 -1.73 -10.08 -23.99
C ASP A 473 -1.51 -11.33 -24.85
N SER A 474 -1.80 -12.52 -24.32
CA SER A 474 -1.71 -13.79 -25.04
C SER A 474 -2.69 -13.84 -26.23
N LEU A 475 -3.91 -13.35 -26.02
CA LEU A 475 -4.90 -13.20 -27.09
C LEU A 475 -4.53 -12.08 -28.08
N ARG A 476 -4.03 -10.94 -27.60
CA ARG A 476 -3.67 -9.78 -28.43
C ARG A 476 -2.48 -10.08 -29.35
N LYS A 477 -1.40 -10.64 -28.78
CA LYS A 477 -0.16 -11.03 -29.47
C LYS A 477 -0.27 -12.36 -30.21
N GLU A 478 -1.43 -13.02 -30.12
CA GLU A 478 -1.72 -14.31 -30.78
C GLU A 478 -0.78 -15.45 -30.38
N THR A 479 -0.18 -15.38 -29.18
CA THR A 479 0.52 -16.54 -28.59
C THR A 479 -0.46 -17.67 -28.27
N VAL A 480 -1.71 -17.31 -27.97
CA VAL A 480 -2.86 -18.22 -27.96
C VAL A 480 -3.79 -17.82 -29.11
N ASN A 481 -3.62 -18.46 -30.26
CA ASN A 481 -4.46 -18.22 -31.42
C ASN A 481 -5.77 -19.03 -31.36
N ILE A 482 -6.92 -18.35 -31.32
CA ILE A 482 -8.27 -18.95 -31.30
C ILE A 482 -9.02 -18.63 -32.61
N ASP A 483 -8.29 -18.25 -33.66
CA ASP A 483 -8.76 -17.89 -34.99
C ASP A 483 -9.93 -16.89 -34.93
N SER A 484 -11.03 -17.19 -35.64
CA SER A 484 -12.23 -16.35 -35.72
C SER A 484 -12.90 -16.09 -34.36
N ASN A 485 -12.55 -16.83 -33.30
CA ASN A 485 -13.07 -16.65 -31.95
C ASN A 485 -12.22 -15.73 -31.05
N LYS A 486 -11.19 -15.06 -31.61
CA LYS A 486 -10.38 -14.07 -30.90
C LYS A 486 -11.23 -12.99 -30.22
N PHE A 487 -12.10 -12.29 -30.96
CA PHE A 487 -12.92 -11.21 -30.40
C PHE A 487 -13.92 -11.67 -29.32
N PRO A 488 -14.69 -12.76 -29.52
CA PRO A 488 -15.53 -13.30 -28.46
C PRO A 488 -14.77 -13.71 -27.19
N ALA A 489 -13.60 -14.33 -27.33
CA ALA A 489 -12.77 -14.70 -26.19
C ALA A 489 -12.22 -13.46 -25.48
N LEU A 490 -11.67 -12.51 -26.23
CA LEU A 490 -11.12 -11.27 -25.69
C LEU A 490 -12.20 -10.43 -24.98
N ARG A 491 -13.44 -10.37 -25.52
CA ARG A 491 -14.56 -9.71 -24.84
C ARG A 491 -14.88 -10.35 -23.49
N LEU A 492 -14.89 -11.69 -23.40
CA LEU A 492 -15.11 -12.37 -22.12
C LEU A 492 -14.04 -12.05 -21.09
N VAL A 493 -12.77 -12.02 -21.51
CA VAL A 493 -11.63 -11.70 -20.65
C VAL A 493 -11.69 -10.23 -20.21
N ILE A 494 -11.93 -9.29 -21.13
CA ILE A 494 -12.07 -7.85 -20.82
C ILE A 494 -13.26 -7.59 -19.89
N ASP A 495 -14.40 -8.25 -20.09
CA ASP A 495 -15.58 -8.07 -19.25
C ASP A 495 -15.39 -8.64 -17.82
N ALA A 496 -14.42 -9.53 -17.66
CA ALA A 496 -14.00 -10.13 -16.41
C ALA A 496 -12.82 -9.40 -15.74
N ALA A 497 -11.99 -8.66 -16.51
CA ALA A 497 -10.85 -7.90 -16.00
C ALA A 497 -11.30 -6.92 -14.93
N ASN A 498 -10.72 -7.00 -13.74
CA ASN A 498 -11.17 -6.30 -12.54
C ASN A 498 -10.01 -5.83 -11.63
N GLU A 499 -8.76 -6.04 -12.05
CA GLU A 499 -7.57 -5.68 -11.28
C GLU A 499 -6.83 -4.47 -11.85
N LYS A 500 -6.05 -3.76 -11.02
CA LYS A 500 -5.28 -2.59 -11.48
C LYS A 500 -4.19 -3.00 -12.48
N GLU A 501 -3.60 -4.17 -12.28
CA GLU A 501 -2.61 -4.76 -13.18
C GLU A 501 -3.19 -5.05 -14.58
N ASP A 502 -4.52 -5.19 -14.71
CA ASP A 502 -5.19 -5.35 -16.00
C ASP A 502 -5.15 -4.06 -16.84
N LEU A 503 -4.98 -2.88 -16.21
CA LEU A 503 -5.09 -1.58 -16.90
C LEU A 503 -4.08 -1.41 -18.03
N ALA A 504 -2.85 -1.90 -17.87
CA ALA A 504 -1.82 -1.83 -18.91
C ALA A 504 -2.21 -2.65 -20.16
N ALA A 505 -2.75 -3.87 -19.94
CA ALA A 505 -3.22 -4.71 -21.03
C ALA A 505 -4.52 -4.16 -21.66
N LEU A 506 -5.43 -3.61 -20.86
CA LEU A 506 -6.64 -2.94 -21.35
C LEU A 506 -6.31 -1.69 -22.19
N TRP A 507 -5.30 -0.90 -21.77
CA TRP A 507 -4.75 0.17 -22.60
C TRP A 507 -4.20 -0.40 -23.91
N ALA A 508 -3.46 -1.52 -23.86
CA ALA A 508 -2.83 -2.10 -25.05
C ALA A 508 -3.87 -2.57 -26.05
N VAL A 509 -5.01 -3.06 -25.58
CA VAL A 509 -6.18 -3.35 -26.41
C VAL A 509 -6.77 -2.09 -27.03
N LEU A 510 -6.85 -0.96 -26.30
CA LEU A 510 -7.39 0.30 -26.82
C LEU A 510 -6.49 0.94 -27.88
N ALA A 511 -5.18 0.83 -27.72
CA ALA A 511 -4.21 1.40 -28.64
C ALA A 511 -3.97 0.56 -29.90
N ASP A 512 -4.40 -0.71 -29.88
CA ASP A 512 -4.32 -1.59 -31.03
C ASP A 512 -5.51 -1.34 -31.97
N ASN A 513 -5.23 -0.70 -33.11
CA ASN A 513 -6.23 -0.38 -34.12
C ASN A 513 -6.90 -1.62 -34.72
N SER A 514 -6.29 -2.81 -34.62
CA SER A 514 -6.92 -4.07 -35.06
C SER A 514 -8.01 -4.56 -34.09
N LEU A 515 -8.06 -4.03 -32.85
CA LEU A 515 -8.94 -4.50 -31.78
C LEU A 515 -10.13 -3.58 -31.48
N GLN A 516 -10.47 -2.67 -32.40
CA GLN A 516 -11.54 -1.67 -32.19
C GLN A 516 -12.91 -2.27 -31.83
N ALA A 517 -13.20 -3.51 -32.26
CA ALA A 517 -14.45 -4.21 -31.97
C ALA A 517 -14.70 -4.46 -30.46
N VAL A 518 -13.66 -4.43 -29.62
CA VAL A 518 -13.76 -4.59 -28.16
C VAL A 518 -13.40 -3.30 -27.39
N SER A 519 -13.15 -2.19 -28.08
CA SER A 519 -12.72 -0.92 -27.47
C SER A 519 -13.71 -0.40 -26.42
N THR A 520 -15.02 -0.47 -26.68
CA THR A 520 -16.05 -0.07 -25.71
C THR A 520 -16.03 -0.93 -24.45
N ASN A 521 -15.79 -2.24 -24.57
CA ASN A 521 -15.65 -3.13 -23.41
C ASN A 521 -14.42 -2.75 -22.59
N ALA A 522 -13.30 -2.44 -23.25
CA ALA A 522 -12.05 -2.05 -22.58
C ALA A 522 -12.18 -0.70 -21.87
N ARG A 523 -12.77 0.32 -22.51
CA ARG A 523 -13.05 1.63 -21.85
C ARG A 523 -13.91 1.45 -20.61
N LYS A 524 -14.96 0.63 -20.70
CA LYS A 524 -15.83 0.30 -19.57
C LYS A 524 -15.10 -0.47 -18.47
N ALA A 525 -14.21 -1.39 -18.82
CA ALA A 525 -13.38 -2.08 -17.84
C ALA A 525 -12.46 -1.12 -17.09
N ILE A 526 -11.76 -0.23 -17.80
CA ILE A 526 -10.88 0.76 -17.18
C ILE A 526 -11.66 1.68 -16.23
N MET A 527 -12.82 2.19 -16.64
CA MET A 527 -13.65 3.05 -15.78
C MET A 527 -14.16 2.28 -14.53
N GLU A 528 -14.53 1.01 -14.67
CA GLU A 528 -15.04 0.21 -13.55
C GLU A 528 -13.92 -0.16 -12.57
N ILE A 529 -12.70 -0.41 -13.08
CA ILE A 529 -11.49 -0.61 -12.27
C ILE A 529 -11.10 0.69 -11.57
N ASP A 530 -11.15 1.83 -12.24
CA ASP A 530 -10.88 3.13 -11.62
C ASP A 530 -11.85 3.41 -10.46
N TYR A 531 -13.14 3.18 -10.66
CA TYR A 531 -14.13 3.31 -9.58
C TYR A 531 -13.89 2.31 -8.44
N SER A 532 -13.54 1.05 -8.73
CA SER A 532 -13.35 0.03 -7.69
C SER A 532 -12.16 0.31 -6.79
N TYR A 533 -11.09 0.91 -7.33
CA TYR A 533 -9.87 1.23 -6.58
C TYR A 533 -9.88 2.64 -5.97
N PHE A 534 -10.48 3.62 -6.65
CA PHE A 534 -10.33 5.03 -6.29
C PHE A 534 -11.66 5.75 -5.97
N GLY A 535 -12.80 5.19 -6.37
CA GLY A 535 -14.13 5.77 -6.15
C GLY A 535 -14.57 5.82 -4.67
N PRO A 536 -15.69 6.50 -4.37
CA PRO A 536 -16.23 6.60 -3.02
C PRO A 536 -17.07 5.35 -2.67
N GLN A 537 -16.97 4.87 -1.43
CA GLN A 537 -17.73 3.70 -0.97
C GLN A 537 -19.19 4.06 -0.66
N VAL A 538 -20.14 3.33 -1.25
CA VAL A 538 -21.55 3.43 -0.87
C VAL A 538 -21.72 2.81 0.53
N SER A 539 -22.30 3.55 1.47
CA SER A 539 -22.64 3.03 2.80
C SER A 539 -23.56 1.81 2.65
N ALA A 540 -23.24 0.73 3.37
CA ALA A 540 -24.06 -0.48 3.43
C ALA A 540 -25.45 -0.21 4.04
#